data_AF-A0A1Y2T7X0-F1
#
_entry.id   AF-A0A1Y2T7X0-F1
#
_cell.length_a   1.000
_cell.length_b   1.000
_cell.length_c   1.000
_cell.angle_alpha   90.00
_cell.angle_beta   90.00
_cell.angle_gamma   90.00
#
_symmetry.space_group_name_H-M   'P 1'
#
loop_
_entity.id
_entity.type
_entity.pdbx_description
1 polymer ?
#
loop_
_entity_poly.entity_id
_entity_poly.type
_entity_poly.pdbx_seq_one_letter_code
_entity_poly.pdbx_strand_id
1 'polypeptide(L)'
;MTSLYDLSIPVVTKALQTEVTILKKAEDYAKENNKPITDLINARLISDMLPLSVQVSISVATAKKTLQVLAGKEFTPEVKELSLEESYAGLADTLKALAEVKPEEINGKESNIIEFSIGKRVARTTAIDGKEGVPLGKMDYLTHLIEGFEFK
;
A
#
# COMPACT_ATOMS: atom_id res chain seq x y z
N MET A 1 -16.03 -4.53 -20.65
CA MET A 1 -15.73 -5.23 -19.38
C MET A 1 -14.55 -4.54 -18.76
N THR A 2 -14.63 -4.20 -17.48
CA THR A 2 -13.52 -3.60 -16.75
C THR A 2 -12.52 -4.71 -16.40
N SER A 3 -11.25 -4.55 -16.78
CA SER A 3 -10.23 -5.58 -16.58
C SER A 3 -9.65 -5.54 -15.16
N LEU A 4 -8.95 -6.61 -14.73
CA LEU A 4 -8.27 -6.64 -13.44
C LEU A 4 -7.23 -5.52 -13.33
N TYR A 5 -6.52 -5.22 -14.41
CA TYR A 5 -5.60 -4.09 -14.50
C TYR A 5 -6.31 -2.76 -14.19
N ASP A 6 -7.42 -2.47 -14.87
CA ASP A 6 -8.17 -1.21 -14.75
C ASP A 6 -8.67 -0.96 -13.32
N LEU A 7 -8.96 -2.04 -12.59
CA LEU A 7 -9.49 -1.98 -11.23
C LEU A 7 -8.42 -1.99 -10.14
N SER A 8 -7.15 -2.23 -10.48
CA SER A 8 -6.06 -2.37 -9.51
C SER A 8 -4.98 -1.30 -9.69
N ILE A 9 -4.25 -1.33 -10.82
CA ILE A 9 -3.04 -0.51 -11.02
C ILE A 9 -3.34 0.99 -10.96
N PRO A 10 -4.36 1.54 -11.65
CA PRO A 10 -4.67 2.96 -11.56
C PRO A 10 -5.11 3.40 -10.16
N VAL A 11 -5.81 2.52 -9.43
CA VAL A 11 -6.31 2.81 -8.07
C VAL A 11 -5.16 2.91 -7.09
N VAL A 12 -4.27 1.91 -7.07
CA VAL A 12 -3.08 1.90 -6.20
C VAL A 12 -2.15 3.08 -6.54
N THR A 13 -1.94 3.35 -7.83
CA THR A 13 -1.12 4.49 -8.29
C THR A 13 -1.65 5.81 -7.74
N LYS A 14 -2.97 6.03 -7.83
CA LYS A 14 -3.60 7.26 -7.32
C LYS A 14 -3.50 7.39 -5.80
N ALA A 15 -3.61 6.28 -5.07
CA ALA A 15 -3.45 6.27 -3.63
C ALA A 15 -2.02 6.71 -3.22
N LEU A 16 -0.98 6.12 -3.82
CA LEU A 16 0.41 6.50 -3.53
C LEU A 16 0.74 7.94 -3.93
N GLN A 17 0.19 8.44 -5.06
CA GLN A 17 0.34 9.85 -5.44
C GLN A 17 -0.32 10.80 -4.43
N THR A 18 -1.43 10.36 -3.83
CA THR A 18 -2.11 11.11 -2.77
C THR A 18 -1.25 11.14 -1.51
N GLU A 19 -0.63 10.03 -1.12
CA GLU A 19 0.31 9.99 0.00
C GLU A 19 1.52 10.92 -0.21
N VAL A 20 2.12 10.93 -1.39
CA VAL A 20 3.19 11.89 -1.74
C VAL A 20 2.71 13.33 -1.55
N THR A 21 1.48 13.63 -1.93
CA THR A 21 0.90 14.97 -1.77
C THR A 21 0.66 15.33 -0.31
N ILE A 22 0.23 14.36 0.51
CA ILE A 22 0.03 14.55 1.95
C ILE A 22 1.37 14.81 2.65
N LEU A 23 2.42 14.04 2.34
CA LEU A 23 3.75 14.24 2.92
C LEU A 23 4.33 15.63 2.58
N LYS A 24 4.15 16.09 1.34
CA LYS A 24 4.56 17.44 0.93
C LYS A 24 3.85 18.52 1.74
N LYS A 25 2.54 18.37 1.94
CA LYS A 25 1.76 19.30 2.79
C LYS A 25 2.24 19.28 4.25
N ALA A 26 2.64 18.11 4.76
CA ALA A 26 3.20 18.00 6.10
C ALA A 26 4.55 18.73 6.21
N GLU A 27 5.41 18.62 5.20
CA GLU A 27 6.66 19.40 5.12
C GLU A 27 6.42 20.90 5.08
N ASP A 28 5.50 21.34 4.22
CA ASP A 28 5.18 22.76 4.07
C ASP A 28 4.63 23.33 5.39
N TYR A 29 3.71 22.60 6.03
CA TYR A 29 3.20 22.96 7.35
C TYR A 29 4.30 23.02 8.41
N ALA A 30 5.23 22.05 8.43
CA ALA A 30 6.34 22.03 9.37
C ALA A 30 7.24 23.27 9.19
N LYS A 31 7.55 23.64 7.94
CA LYS A 31 8.34 24.83 7.60
C LYS A 31 7.62 26.12 8.04
N GLU A 32 6.34 26.25 7.70
CA GLU A 32 5.54 27.44 8.04
C GLU A 32 5.39 27.65 9.56
N ASN A 33 5.35 26.56 10.33
CA ASN A 33 5.13 26.61 11.78
C ASN A 33 6.42 26.47 12.59
N ASN A 34 7.60 26.52 11.95
CA ASN A 34 8.91 26.32 12.58
C ASN A 34 8.98 25.05 13.45
N LYS A 35 8.37 23.96 12.96
CA LYS A 35 8.37 22.65 13.60
C LYS A 35 9.32 21.71 12.87
N PRO A 36 10.05 20.83 13.57
CA PRO A 36 10.83 19.81 12.91
C PRO A 36 9.89 18.78 12.28
N ILE A 37 10.11 18.44 11.01
CA ILE A 37 9.29 17.45 10.28
C ILE A 37 9.33 16.06 10.94
N THR A 38 10.38 15.78 11.72
CA THR A 38 10.51 14.58 12.53
C THR A 38 9.40 14.42 13.56
N ASP A 39 8.79 15.52 14.01
CA ASP A 39 7.65 15.44 14.95
C ASP A 39 6.40 14.91 14.24
N LEU A 40 6.18 15.28 12.97
CA LEU A 40 5.04 14.82 12.19
C LEU A 40 5.24 13.40 11.67
N ILE A 41 6.44 13.05 11.21
CA ILE A 41 6.72 11.71 10.67
C ILE A 41 6.68 10.64 11.76
N ASN A 42 6.97 11.01 13.00
CA ASN A 42 6.89 10.12 14.17
C ASN A 42 5.57 10.28 14.94
N ALA A 43 4.67 11.15 14.47
CA ALA A 43 3.39 11.37 15.11
C ALA A 43 2.53 10.10 15.09
N ARG A 44 1.73 9.95 16.13
CA ARG A 44 0.72 8.89 16.29
C ARG A 44 -0.62 9.56 16.54
N LEU A 45 -1.69 8.96 16.03
CA LEU A 45 -3.04 9.45 16.30
C LEU A 45 -3.47 9.13 17.74
N ILE A 46 -3.12 7.93 18.21
CA ILE A 46 -3.31 7.43 19.59
C ILE A 46 -2.08 6.62 20.03
N SER A 47 -1.91 6.40 21.33
CA SER A 47 -0.65 5.87 21.90
C SER A 47 -0.27 4.46 21.46
N ASP A 48 -1.25 3.62 21.12
CA ASP A 48 -1.08 2.24 20.66
C ASP A 48 -0.97 2.10 19.14
N MET A 49 -1.29 3.15 18.38
CA MET A 49 -1.12 3.16 16.92
C MET A 49 0.34 3.30 16.50
N LEU A 50 0.67 2.71 15.34
CA LEU A 50 1.96 2.88 14.67
C LEU A 50 2.19 4.35 14.24
N PRO A 51 3.46 4.81 14.20
CA PRO A 51 3.76 6.16 13.75
C PRO A 51 3.56 6.29 12.23
N LEU A 52 3.38 7.52 11.76
CA LEU A 52 3.16 7.82 10.34
C LEU A 52 4.25 7.22 9.43
N SER A 53 5.51 7.25 9.85
CA SER A 53 6.64 6.63 9.12
C SER A 53 6.42 5.15 8.79
N VAL A 54 5.86 4.39 9.73
CA VAL A 54 5.57 2.96 9.56
C VAL A 54 4.32 2.77 8.70
N GLN A 55 3.31 3.63 8.84
CA GLN A 55 2.12 3.58 7.99
C GLN A 55 2.48 3.76 6.50
N VAL A 56 3.38 4.71 6.19
CA VAL A 56 3.88 4.88 4.82
C VAL A 56 4.67 3.65 4.35
N SER A 57 5.50 3.05 5.23
CA SER A 57 6.18 1.79 4.93
C SER A 57 5.21 0.67 4.58
N ILE A 58 4.11 0.55 5.33
CA ILE A 58 3.04 -0.43 5.08
C ILE A 58 2.36 -0.17 3.74
N SER A 59 2.03 1.08 3.40
CA SER A 59 1.43 1.44 2.11
C SER A 59 2.32 1.05 0.93
N VAL A 60 3.60 1.40 1.00
CA VAL A 60 4.61 1.02 -0.01
C VAL A 60 4.74 -0.49 -0.13
N ALA A 61 4.87 -1.19 1.00
CA ALA A 61 5.00 -2.64 1.03
C ALA A 61 3.75 -3.35 0.49
N THR A 62 2.56 -2.80 0.76
CA THR A 62 1.29 -3.30 0.25
C THR A 62 1.20 -3.15 -1.27
N ALA A 63 1.55 -1.98 -1.80
CA ALA A 63 1.55 -1.77 -3.25
C ALA A 63 2.55 -2.70 -3.96
N LYS A 64 3.75 -2.89 -3.40
CA LYS A 64 4.74 -3.87 -3.91
C LYS A 64 4.20 -5.30 -3.83
N LYS A 65 3.52 -5.66 -2.74
CA LYS A 65 2.87 -6.97 -2.59
C LYS A 65 1.83 -7.20 -3.68
N THR A 66 0.97 -6.22 -3.95
CA THR A 66 -0.04 -6.31 -5.01
C THR A 66 0.60 -6.62 -6.36
N LEU A 67 1.70 -5.94 -6.71
CA LEU A 67 2.43 -6.22 -7.94
C LEU A 67 2.96 -7.65 -8.02
N GLN A 68 3.60 -8.14 -6.96
CA GLN A 68 4.19 -9.46 -6.95
C GLN A 68 3.13 -10.57 -6.96
N VAL A 69 2.08 -10.40 -6.16
CA VAL A 69 0.98 -11.36 -6.07
C VAL A 69 0.22 -11.45 -7.38
N LEU A 70 -0.08 -10.31 -8.02
CA LEU A 70 -0.68 -10.29 -9.36
C LEU A 70 0.29 -10.87 -10.41
N ALA A 71 1.60 -10.76 -10.20
CA ALA A 71 2.58 -11.45 -11.03
C ALA A 71 2.67 -12.97 -10.77
N GLY A 72 1.98 -13.50 -9.75
CA GLY A 72 2.06 -14.91 -9.33
C GLY A 72 3.31 -15.25 -8.52
N LYS A 73 3.94 -14.25 -7.89
CA LYS A 73 5.14 -14.38 -7.08
C LYS A 73 4.81 -14.21 -5.60
N GLU A 74 5.53 -14.96 -4.76
CA GLU A 74 5.49 -14.74 -3.31
C GLU A 74 6.19 -13.42 -2.95
N PHE A 75 5.63 -12.71 -1.97
CA PHE A 75 6.22 -11.48 -1.47
C PHE A 75 6.01 -11.34 0.03
N THR A 76 7.12 -11.19 0.74
CA THR A 76 7.14 -10.89 2.16
C THR A 76 7.43 -9.40 2.33
N PRO A 77 6.48 -8.60 2.84
CA PRO A 77 6.71 -7.18 3.07
C PRO A 77 7.72 -6.98 4.21
N GLU A 78 8.69 -6.11 3.99
CA GLU A 78 9.55 -5.59 5.06
C GLU A 78 8.98 -4.23 5.49
N VAL A 79 8.49 -4.17 6.73
CA VAL A 79 7.92 -2.96 7.32
C VAL A 79 8.86 -2.46 8.41
N LYS A 80 9.26 -1.20 8.31
CA LYS A 80 10.15 -0.54 9.27
C LYS A 80 9.81 0.95 9.39
N GLU A 81 10.33 1.59 10.42
CA GLU A 81 10.34 3.06 10.50
C GLU A 81 11.24 3.62 9.38
N LEU A 82 10.74 4.63 8.69
CA LEU A 82 11.42 5.28 7.56
C LEU A 82 11.70 6.74 7.89
N SER A 83 12.84 7.26 7.43
CA SER A 83 13.03 8.69 7.30
C SER A 83 12.07 9.26 6.24
N LEU A 84 11.92 10.58 6.19
CA LEU A 84 11.11 11.23 5.16
C LEU A 84 11.68 10.98 3.76
N GLU A 85 13.01 11.03 3.62
CA GLU A 85 13.71 10.76 2.38
C GLU A 85 13.52 9.31 1.94
N GLU A 86 13.63 8.35 2.87
CA GLU A 86 13.36 6.93 2.61
C GLU A 86 11.89 6.70 2.21
N SER A 87 10.96 7.43 2.84
CA SER A 87 9.53 7.38 2.51
C SER A 87 9.29 7.84 1.07
N TYR A 88 9.85 8.97 0.66
CA TYR A 88 9.75 9.45 -0.72
C TYR A 88 10.42 8.51 -1.72
N ALA A 89 11.59 7.97 -1.40
CA ALA A 89 12.27 6.99 -2.25
C ALA A 89 11.40 5.74 -2.45
N GLY A 90 10.86 5.19 -1.36
CA GLY A 90 9.97 4.02 -1.42
C GLY A 90 8.71 4.26 -2.25
N LEU A 91 8.08 5.43 -2.10
CA LEU A 91 6.93 5.84 -2.90
C LEU A 91 7.28 6.00 -4.38
N ALA A 92 8.39 6.69 -4.69
CA ALA A 92 8.83 6.93 -6.06
C ALA A 92 9.20 5.63 -6.80
N ASP A 93 9.95 4.75 -6.15
CA ASP A 93 10.32 3.44 -6.70
C ASP A 93 9.10 2.58 -6.99
N THR A 94 8.12 2.61 -6.10
CA THR A 94 6.89 1.82 -6.25
C THR A 94 5.99 2.39 -7.34
N LEU A 95 5.87 3.71 -7.43
CA LEU A 95 5.16 4.39 -8.53
C LEU A 95 5.81 4.09 -9.88
N LYS A 96 7.15 4.05 -9.95
CA LYS A 96 7.87 3.65 -11.15
C LYS A 96 7.57 2.20 -11.53
N ALA A 97 7.63 1.28 -10.57
CA ALA A 97 7.30 -0.12 -10.80
C ALA A 97 5.86 -0.29 -11.30
N LEU A 98 4.88 0.43 -10.71
CA LEU A 98 3.48 0.43 -11.16
C LEU A 98 3.32 0.94 -12.60
N ALA A 99 4.10 1.95 -12.99
CA ALA A 99 4.04 2.53 -14.34
C ALA A 99 4.62 1.60 -15.43
N GLU A 100 5.52 0.69 -15.06
CA GLU A 100 6.12 -0.28 -15.97
C GLU A 100 5.20 -1.50 -16.24
N VAL A 101 4.17 -1.70 -15.39
CA VAL A 101 3.26 -2.84 -15.53
C VAL A 101 2.32 -2.66 -16.70
N LYS A 102 2.27 -3.70 -17.54
CA LYS A 102 1.37 -3.74 -18.69
C LYS A 102 0.11 -4.56 -18.39
N PRO A 103 -1.04 -4.23 -19.01
CA PRO A 103 -2.29 -4.96 -18.81
C PRO A 103 -2.17 -6.46 -19.08
N GLU A 104 -1.35 -6.88 -20.04
CA GLU A 104 -1.16 -8.29 -20.42
C GLU A 104 -0.47 -9.12 -19.32
N GLU A 105 0.21 -8.48 -18.37
CA GLU A 105 0.90 -9.16 -17.27
C GLU A 105 -0.03 -9.48 -16.09
N ILE A 106 -1.18 -8.80 -16.03
CA ILE A 106 -2.16 -8.88 -14.93
C ILE A 106 -3.47 -9.51 -15.39
N ASN A 107 -3.97 -9.12 -16.56
CA ASN A 107 -5.22 -9.64 -17.09
C ASN A 107 -5.07 -11.13 -17.43
N GLY A 108 -6.07 -11.94 -17.10
CA GLY A 108 -6.02 -13.41 -17.23
C GLY A 108 -5.60 -14.13 -15.94
N LYS A 109 -5.23 -13.39 -14.89
CA LYS A 109 -4.86 -13.94 -13.57
C LYS A 109 -5.96 -13.78 -12.52
N GLU A 110 -7.18 -13.50 -12.94
CA GLU A 110 -8.34 -13.29 -12.07
C GLU A 110 -8.64 -14.51 -11.19
N SER A 111 -8.40 -15.71 -11.73
CA SER A 111 -8.63 -16.99 -11.07
C SER A 111 -7.43 -17.49 -10.23
N ASN A 112 -6.32 -16.76 -10.19
CA ASN A 112 -5.17 -17.18 -9.40
C ASN A 112 -5.52 -17.14 -7.91
N ILE A 113 -5.23 -18.25 -7.22
CA ILE A 113 -5.38 -18.33 -5.77
C ILE A 113 -4.21 -17.57 -5.14
N ILE A 114 -4.56 -16.57 -4.35
CA ILE A 114 -3.68 -15.74 -3.57
C ILE A 114 -3.78 -16.21 -2.13
N GLU A 115 -2.65 -16.65 -1.58
CA GLU A 115 -2.54 -16.92 -0.15
C GLU A 115 -1.98 -15.69 0.58
N PHE A 116 -2.58 -15.33 1.70
CA PHE A 116 -2.06 -14.27 2.55
C PHE A 116 -2.35 -14.57 4.03
N SER A 117 -1.43 -14.16 4.90
CA SER A 117 -1.57 -14.36 6.34
C SER A 117 -2.27 -13.16 6.99
N ILE A 118 -3.27 -13.44 7.82
CA ILE A 118 -3.95 -12.50 8.73
C ILE A 118 -3.62 -12.97 10.15
N GLY A 119 -2.63 -12.31 10.78
CA GLY A 119 -2.09 -12.76 12.06
C GLY A 119 -1.59 -14.21 11.98
N LYS A 120 -2.14 -15.10 12.80
CA LYS A 120 -1.79 -16.54 12.80
C LYS A 120 -2.54 -17.38 11.77
N ARG A 121 -3.47 -16.78 11.00
CA ARG A 121 -4.34 -17.49 10.07
C ARG A 121 -3.85 -17.27 8.64
N VAL A 122 -3.85 -18.31 7.82
CA VAL A 122 -3.65 -18.19 6.37
C VAL A 122 -5.01 -18.19 5.69
N ALA A 123 -5.29 -17.15 4.91
CA ALA A 123 -6.48 -17.00 4.09
C ALA A 123 -6.11 -17.22 2.61
N ARG A 124 -7.05 -17.80 1.85
CA ARG A 124 -6.92 -18.02 0.40
C ARG A 124 -8.07 -17.32 -0.29
N THR A 125 -7.76 -16.51 -1.30
CA THR A 125 -8.78 -15.84 -2.12
C THR A 125 -8.36 -15.83 -3.59
N THR A 126 -9.25 -15.50 -4.50
CA THR A 126 -8.92 -15.21 -5.90
C THR A 126 -8.59 -13.72 -6.08
N ALA A 127 -7.91 -13.34 -7.17
CA ALA A 127 -7.57 -11.94 -7.42
C ALA A 127 -8.80 -11.02 -7.56
N ILE A 128 -9.95 -11.62 -7.89
CA ILE A 128 -11.28 -11.03 -7.78
C ILE A 128 -12.05 -11.90 -6.79
N ASP A 129 -12.54 -11.36 -5.67
CA ASP A 129 -13.40 -12.15 -4.77
C ASP A 129 -14.71 -12.48 -5.49
N GLY A 130 -14.94 -13.78 -5.70
CA GLY A 130 -16.04 -14.31 -6.50
C GLY A 130 -17.44 -14.03 -5.95
N LYS A 131 -17.57 -13.48 -4.74
CA LYS A 131 -18.88 -13.07 -4.18
C LYS A 131 -19.26 -11.62 -4.46
N GLU A 132 -18.32 -10.71 -4.69
CA GLU A 132 -18.61 -9.27 -4.84
C GLU A 132 -17.92 -8.60 -6.03
N GLY A 133 -17.06 -9.31 -6.79
CA GLY A 133 -16.39 -8.72 -7.95
C GLY A 133 -15.40 -7.62 -7.59
N VAL A 134 -14.97 -7.56 -6.32
CA VAL A 134 -14.00 -6.60 -5.80
C VAL A 134 -12.60 -7.18 -6.04
N PRO A 135 -11.78 -6.58 -6.90
CA PRO A 135 -10.41 -6.98 -7.04
C PRO A 135 -9.61 -6.58 -5.82
N LEU A 136 -8.56 -7.35 -5.54
CA LEU A 136 -7.69 -7.19 -4.35
C LEU A 136 -7.17 -5.75 -4.12
N GLY A 137 -7.15 -4.90 -5.16
CA GLY A 137 -6.71 -3.51 -5.09
C GLY A 137 -7.80 -2.45 -4.82
N LYS A 138 -9.09 -2.82 -4.69
CA LYS A 138 -10.20 -1.86 -4.79
C LYS A 138 -10.79 -1.37 -3.47
N MET A 139 -9.97 -1.22 -2.42
CA MET A 139 -10.22 -0.48 -1.15
C MET A 139 -10.41 -1.34 0.11
N ASP A 140 -10.99 -2.54 0.07
CA ASP A 140 -11.22 -3.32 1.31
C ASP A 140 -9.92 -3.85 1.97
N TYR A 141 -8.84 -3.95 1.19
CA TYR A 141 -7.53 -4.39 1.71
C TYR A 141 -6.73 -3.30 2.41
N LEU A 142 -6.88 -2.01 2.09
CA LEU A 142 -6.18 -0.96 2.84
C LEU A 142 -6.71 -0.91 4.28
N THR A 143 -8.03 -1.08 4.46
CA THR A 143 -8.63 -1.13 5.80
C THR A 143 -8.17 -2.37 6.57
N HIS A 144 -8.14 -3.58 6.00
CA HIS A 144 -7.72 -4.78 6.76
C HIS A 144 -6.20 -4.97 6.91
N LEU A 145 -5.37 -4.43 6.00
CA LEU A 145 -3.92 -4.36 6.20
C LEU A 145 -3.54 -3.27 7.21
N ILE A 146 -4.28 -2.18 7.28
CA ILE A 146 -4.06 -1.15 8.30
C ILE A 146 -4.64 -1.64 9.65
N GLU A 147 -5.87 -2.16 9.71
CA GLU A 147 -6.51 -2.71 10.93
C GLU A 147 -5.74 -3.89 11.54
N GLY A 148 -5.17 -4.77 10.71
CA GLY A 148 -4.30 -5.86 11.16
C GLY A 148 -2.94 -5.40 11.73
N PHE A 149 -2.56 -4.15 11.47
CA PHE A 149 -1.39 -3.48 12.03
C PHE A 149 -1.76 -2.43 13.11
N GLU A 150 -3.04 -2.07 13.24
CA GLU A 150 -3.54 -1.05 14.18
C GLU A 150 -3.79 -1.56 15.59
N PHE A 151 -3.90 -2.87 15.80
CA PHE A 151 -4.13 -3.42 17.14
C PHE A 151 -3.13 -4.52 17.49
N LYS A 152 -2.32 -4.25 18.52
CA LYS A 152 -1.65 -5.27 19.33
C LYS A 152 -2.63 -5.87 20.33
#